data_AF-X1CVE0-F1
#
_entry.id   AF-X1CVE0-F1
#
_cell.length_a   1.000
_cell.length_b   1.000
_cell.length_c   1.000
_cell.angle_alpha   90.00
_cell.angle_beta   90.00
_cell.angle_gamma   90.00
#
_symmetry.space_group_name_H-M   'P 1'
#
loop_
_entity.id
_entity.type
_entity.pdbx_description
1 polymer ?
#
loop_
_entity_poly.entity_id
_entity_poly.type
_entity_poly.pdbx_seq_one_letter_code
_entity_poly.pdbx_strand_id
1 'polypeptide(L)'
;MTLKEKVKLITTKTAIKSALKVITKISDERWLSIVKGRVYRLKKREERDFMENLLIGLKKAAKDMSPGVREKVVMNLINNAMIGGQPKRRAFTKKYGLTPPNHLVISLTMKCNLKCYG
;
A
#
# COMPACT_ATOMS: atom_id res chain seq x y z
N MET A 1 -3.15 4.85 -21.72
CA MET A 1 -3.25 3.54 -21.06
C MET A 1 -3.76 2.54 -22.09
N THR A 2 -3.02 1.48 -22.35
CA THR A 2 -3.38 0.44 -23.31
C THR A 2 -4.47 -0.49 -22.75
N LEU A 3 -5.15 -1.24 -23.63
CA LEU A 3 -6.17 -2.22 -23.21
C LEU A 3 -5.59 -3.27 -22.26
N LYS A 4 -4.36 -3.75 -22.54
CA LYS A 4 -3.62 -4.69 -21.68
C LYS A 4 -3.41 -4.14 -20.26
N GLU A 5 -3.09 -2.86 -20.12
CA GLU A 5 -2.93 -2.21 -18.81
C GLU A 5 -4.25 -2.11 -18.04
N LYS A 6 -5.35 -1.79 -18.73
CA LYS A 6 -6.69 -1.75 -18.11
C LYS A 6 -7.10 -3.12 -17.59
N VAL A 7 -6.96 -4.15 -18.41
CA VAL A 7 -7.27 -5.54 -18.03
C VAL A 7 -6.39 -5.96 -16.85
N LYS A 8 -5.08 -5.70 -16.90
CA LYS A 8 -4.15 -6.00 -15.80
C LYS A 8 -4.53 -5.32 -14.49
N LEU A 9 -4.97 -4.06 -14.52
CA LEU A 9 -5.41 -3.36 -13.30
C LEU A 9 -6.71 -3.94 -12.73
N ILE A 10 -7.67 -4.31 -13.58
CA ILE A 10 -8.92 -4.94 -13.15
C ILE A 10 -8.62 -6.29 -12.50
N THR A 11 -7.81 -7.13 -13.14
CA THR A 11 -7.44 -8.44 -12.59
C THR A 11 -6.65 -8.31 -11.30
N THR A 12 -5.73 -7.34 -11.21
CA THR A 12 -4.97 -7.06 -9.99
C THR A 12 -5.88 -6.63 -8.84
N LYS A 13 -6.84 -5.74 -9.10
CA LYS A 13 -7.82 -5.30 -8.11
C LYS A 13 -8.63 -6.47 -7.56
N THR A 14 -9.13 -7.34 -8.44
CA THR A 14 -9.91 -8.52 -8.04
C THR A 14 -9.04 -9.50 -7.24
N ALA A 15 -7.81 -9.76 -7.68
CA ALA A 15 -6.87 -10.62 -6.97
C ALA A 15 -6.55 -10.11 -5.55
N ILE A 16 -6.32 -8.80 -5.40
CA ILE A 16 -6.05 -8.16 -4.09
C ILE A 16 -7.23 -8.34 -3.14
N LYS A 17 -8.46 -8.09 -3.62
CA LYS A 17 -9.67 -8.27 -2.79
C LYS A 17 -9.85 -9.71 -2.33
N SER A 18 -9.61 -10.68 -3.21
CA SER A 18 -9.68 -12.10 -2.87
C SER A 18 -8.60 -12.49 -1.87
N ALA A 19 -7.36 -12.05 -2.08
CA ALA A 19 -6.25 -12.30 -1.16
C ALA A 19 -6.53 -11.73 0.25
N LEU A 20 -7.14 -10.55 0.33
CA LEU A 20 -7.54 -9.90 1.57
C LEU A 20 -8.51 -10.71 2.44
N LYS A 21 -9.42 -11.46 1.82
CA LYS A 21 -10.37 -12.34 2.53
C LYS A 21 -9.70 -13.58 3.09
N VAL A 22 -8.61 -14.02 2.46
CA VAL A 22 -7.89 -15.25 2.79
C VAL A 22 -6.77 -14.98 3.79
N ILE A 23 -6.04 -13.86 3.64
CA ILE A 23 -4.84 -13.55 4.44
C ILE A 23 -5.12 -13.47 5.95
N THR A 24 -6.31 -13.02 6.34
CA THR A 24 -6.69 -12.94 7.75
C THR A 24 -7.13 -14.28 8.35
N LYS A 25 -7.27 -15.32 7.53
CA LYS A 25 -7.65 -16.68 7.95
C LYS A 25 -6.47 -17.66 7.98
N ILE A 26 -5.34 -17.31 7.36
CA ILE A 26 -4.12 -18.15 7.36
C ILE A 26 -3.43 -18.04 8.74
N SER A 27 -2.66 -19.05 9.17
CA SER A 27 -1.84 -18.98 10.39
C SER A 27 -0.64 -18.03 10.23
N ASP A 28 0.03 -17.63 11.32
CA ASP A 28 1.19 -16.72 11.23
C ASP A 28 2.39 -17.43 10.58
N GLU A 29 2.61 -18.70 10.89
CA GLU A 29 3.70 -19.53 10.36
C GLU A 29 3.54 -19.75 8.85
N ARG A 30 2.31 -20.01 8.39
CA ARG A 30 2.00 -20.20 6.97
C ARG A 30 2.00 -18.87 6.22
N TRP A 31 1.68 -17.76 6.87
CA TRP A 31 1.86 -16.44 6.28
C TRP A 31 3.35 -16.12 6.11
N LEU A 32 4.15 -16.31 7.15
CA LEU A 32 5.59 -16.11 7.12
C LEU A 32 6.26 -16.99 6.06
N SER A 33 5.89 -18.26 5.94
CA SER A 33 6.47 -19.15 4.93
C SER A 33 6.26 -18.67 3.49
N ILE A 34 5.13 -18.03 3.19
CA ILE A 34 4.85 -17.42 1.88
C ILE A 34 5.77 -16.22 1.61
N VAL A 35 6.09 -15.43 2.63
CA VAL A 35 6.93 -14.23 2.51
C VAL A 35 8.42 -14.49 2.77
N LYS A 36 8.80 -15.67 3.28
CA LYS A 36 10.19 -16.04 3.61
C LYS A 36 11.17 -15.70 2.49
N GLY A 37 10.86 -16.06 1.24
CA GLY A 37 11.73 -15.78 0.09
C GLY A 37 11.99 -14.28 -0.17
N ARG A 38 11.11 -13.38 0.30
CA ARG A 38 11.30 -11.93 0.22
C ARG A 38 11.99 -11.37 1.46
N VAL A 39 11.64 -11.85 2.65
CA VAL A 39 12.22 -11.39 3.92
C VAL A 39 13.67 -11.84 4.06
N TYR A 40 14.01 -13.08 3.67
CA TYR A 40 15.36 -13.63 3.77
C TYR A 40 16.35 -13.11 2.72
N ARG A 41 15.90 -12.23 1.80
CA ARG A 41 16.81 -11.42 0.99
C ARG A 41 17.53 -10.35 1.81
N LEU A 42 17.04 -10.04 3.01
CA LEU A 42 17.67 -9.12 3.94
C LEU A 42 18.85 -9.81 4.62
N LYS A 43 20.04 -9.18 4.51
CA LYS A 43 21.30 -9.77 4.97
C LYS A 43 21.37 -9.82 6.49
N LYS A 44 20.91 -8.76 7.16
CA LYS A 44 21.00 -8.64 8.63
C LYS A 44 19.85 -9.35 9.33
N ARG A 45 20.13 -9.91 10.50
CA ARG A 45 19.13 -10.60 11.34
C ARG A 45 18.07 -9.64 11.85
N GLU A 46 18.48 -8.47 12.34
CA GLU A 46 17.57 -7.44 12.86
C GLU A 46 16.55 -6.96 11.81
N GLU A 47 16.98 -6.82 10.56
CA GLU A 47 16.09 -6.43 9.44
C GLU A 47 15.03 -7.51 9.17
N ARG A 48 15.42 -8.80 9.28
CA ARG A 48 14.48 -9.93 9.15
C ARG A 48 13.48 -9.92 10.29
N ASP A 49 13.96 -9.85 11.53
CA ASP A 49 13.12 -9.87 12.73
C ASP A 49 12.14 -8.68 12.72
N PHE A 50 12.59 -7.49 12.34
CA PHE A 50 11.73 -6.32 12.15
C PHE A 50 10.65 -6.58 11.11
N MET A 51 11.01 -7.11 9.93
CA MET A 51 10.06 -7.36 8.85
C MET A 51 9.04 -8.45 9.19
N GLU A 52 9.45 -9.53 9.86
CA GLU A 52 8.54 -10.57 10.31
C GLU A 52 7.53 -10.01 11.32
N ASN A 53 8.01 -9.26 12.31
CA ASN A 53 7.16 -8.61 13.31
C ASN A 53 6.20 -7.59 12.67
N LEU A 54 6.67 -6.80 11.71
CA LEU A 54 5.84 -5.87 10.96
C LEU A 54 4.73 -6.61 10.19
N LEU A 55 5.06 -7.71 9.51
CA LEU A 55 4.10 -8.48 8.71
C LEU A 55 3.06 -9.19 9.58
N ILE A 56 3.45 -9.71 10.75
CA ILE A 56 2.52 -10.25 11.74
C ILE A 56 1.64 -9.14 12.32
N GLY A 57 2.23 -8.01 12.72
CA GLY A 57 1.52 -6.87 13.28
C GLY A 57 0.47 -6.31 12.32
N LEU A 58 0.83 -6.12 11.05
CA LEU A 58 -0.10 -5.69 10.00
C LEU A 58 -1.22 -6.69 9.77
N LYS A 59 -0.93 -8.00 9.83
CA LYS A 59 -1.96 -9.05 9.69
C LYS A 59 -2.93 -9.02 10.87
N LYS A 60 -2.43 -8.88 12.10
CA LYS A 60 -3.27 -8.75 13.32
C LYS A 60 -4.14 -7.50 13.24
N ALA A 61 -3.56 -6.34 12.95
CA ALA A 61 -4.30 -5.10 12.75
C ALA A 61 -5.37 -5.24 11.66
N ALA A 62 -5.04 -5.89 10.54
CA ALA A 62 -6.02 -6.17 9.50
C ALA A 62 -7.15 -7.03 10.04
N LYS A 63 -6.87 -8.12 10.78
CA LYS A 63 -7.88 -9.02 11.37
C LYS A 63 -8.89 -8.27 12.25
N ASP A 64 -8.44 -7.30 13.03
CA ASP A 64 -9.26 -6.54 13.97
C ASP A 64 -10.07 -5.40 13.30
N MET A 65 -9.66 -4.96 12.10
CA MET A 65 -10.42 -3.99 11.32
C MET A 65 -11.72 -4.57 10.75
N SER A 66 -12.76 -3.73 10.68
CA SER A 66 -13.99 -4.07 9.97
C SER A 66 -13.69 -4.37 8.48
N PRO A 67 -14.42 -5.29 7.84
CA PRO A 67 -14.15 -5.68 6.45
C PRO A 67 -14.15 -4.50 5.47
N GLY A 68 -15.06 -3.53 5.67
CA GLY A 68 -15.15 -2.34 4.83
C GLY A 68 -13.95 -1.41 4.98
N VAL A 69 -13.48 -1.18 6.21
CA VAL A 69 -12.28 -0.37 6.47
C VAL A 69 -11.05 -1.05 5.88
N ARG A 70 -10.88 -2.35 6.16
CA ARG A 70 -9.77 -3.15 5.66
C ARG A 70 -9.68 -3.11 4.13
N GLU A 71 -10.82 -3.28 3.44
CA GLU A 71 -10.87 -3.18 1.99
C GLU A 71 -10.47 -1.78 1.51
N LYS A 72 -11.01 -0.72 2.11
CA LYS A 72 -10.69 0.66 1.72
C LYS A 72 -9.22 1.01 1.92
N VAL A 73 -8.63 0.61 3.04
CA VAL A 73 -7.20 0.82 3.34
C VAL A 73 -6.34 0.17 2.27
N VAL A 74 -6.54 -1.12 1.98
CA VAL A 74 -5.74 -1.82 0.97
C VAL A 74 -6.00 -1.29 -0.44
N MET A 75 -7.25 -0.99 -0.78
CA MET A 75 -7.59 -0.46 -2.09
C MET A 75 -6.99 0.92 -2.34
N ASN A 76 -6.96 1.79 -1.33
CA ASN A 76 -6.42 3.13 -1.47
C ASN A 76 -4.88 3.13 -1.38
N LEU A 77 -4.31 2.52 -0.35
CA LEU A 77 -2.87 2.59 -0.08
C LEU A 77 -2.07 1.62 -0.95
N ILE A 78 -2.54 0.38 -1.13
CA ILE A 78 -1.79 -0.62 -1.91
C ILE A 78 -2.19 -0.53 -3.39
N ASN A 79 -3.48 -0.73 -3.69
CA ASN A 79 -3.88 -0.80 -5.10
C ASN A 79 -3.77 0.56 -5.80
N ASN A 80 -4.41 1.62 -5.29
CA ASN A 80 -4.43 2.90 -6.00
C ASN A 80 -3.08 3.61 -5.90
N ALA A 81 -2.50 3.74 -4.70
CA ALA A 81 -1.27 4.49 -4.53
C ALA A 81 -0.02 3.73 -5.00
N MET A 82 0.14 2.44 -4.70
CA MET A 82 1.38 1.71 -5.06
C MET A 82 1.34 1.02 -6.43
N ILE A 83 0.17 0.57 -6.91
CA ILE A 83 0.07 -0.21 -8.16
C ILE A 83 -0.52 0.63 -9.29
N GLY A 84 -1.78 1.04 -9.18
CA GLY A 84 -2.54 1.75 -10.20
C GLY A 84 -2.04 3.18 -10.46
N GLY A 85 -1.41 3.81 -9.48
CA GLY A 85 -0.82 5.14 -9.61
C GLY A 85 0.50 5.17 -10.37
N GLN A 86 1.27 4.06 -10.38
CA GLN A 86 2.60 4.02 -10.99
C GLN A 86 2.62 4.38 -12.48
N PRO A 87 1.74 3.82 -13.34
CA PRO A 87 1.75 4.18 -14.76
C PRO A 87 1.44 5.66 -14.98
N LYS A 88 0.54 6.25 -14.19
CA LYS A 88 0.19 7.67 -14.27
C LYS A 88 1.36 8.56 -13.85
N ARG A 89 2.03 8.22 -12.75
CA ARG A 89 3.23 8.95 -12.29
C ARG A 89 4.36 8.87 -13.30
N ARG A 90 4.62 7.69 -13.87
CA ARG A 90 5.63 7.51 -14.93
C ARG A 90 5.30 8.33 -16.19
N ALA A 91 4.04 8.32 -16.62
CA ALA A 91 3.60 9.13 -17.75
C ALA A 91 3.75 10.64 -17.47
N PHE A 92 3.44 11.08 -16.25
CA PHE A 92 3.64 12.45 -15.80
C PHE A 92 5.12 12.83 -15.81
N THR A 93 6.00 12.02 -15.20
CA THR A 93 7.45 12.25 -15.21
C THR A 93 8.01 12.31 -16.63
N LYS A 94 7.57 11.41 -17.52
CA LYS A 94 7.97 11.42 -18.92
C LYS A 94 7.54 12.70 -19.65
N LYS A 95 6.36 13.24 -19.33
CA LYS A 95 5.82 14.44 -19.98
C LYS A 95 6.45 15.74 -19.48
N TYR A 96 6.68 15.84 -18.17
CA TYR A 96 7.06 17.11 -17.53
C TYR A 96 8.48 17.11 -16.94
N GLY A 97 9.22 16.00 -17.05
CA GLY A 97 10.57 15.88 -16.50
C GLY A 97 10.65 15.82 -14.97
N LEU A 98 9.50 15.87 -14.26
CA LEU A 98 9.43 15.89 -12.80
C LEU A 98 8.48 14.83 -12.25
N THR A 99 8.84 14.22 -11.13
CA THR A 99 8.02 13.18 -10.48
C THR A 99 6.95 13.83 -9.62
N PRO A 100 5.65 13.50 -9.80
CA PRO A 100 4.59 14.12 -9.04
C PRO A 100 4.63 13.66 -7.57
N PRO A 101 4.29 14.53 -6.61
CA PRO A 101 4.23 14.15 -5.22
C PRO A 101 3.15 13.09 -4.97
N ASN A 102 3.40 12.17 -4.04
CA ASN A 102 2.40 11.16 -3.65
C ASN A 102 1.27 11.75 -2.80
N HIS A 103 1.54 12.86 -2.12
CA HIS A 103 0.59 13.59 -1.29
C HIS A 103 0.85 15.08 -1.46
N LEU A 104 -0.20 15.85 -1.74
CA LEU A 104 -0.14 17.29 -1.90
C LEU A 104 -1.17 17.90 -0.96
N VAL A 105 -0.71 18.74 -0.05
CA VAL A 105 -1.57 19.53 0.83
C VAL A 105 -1.63 20.94 0.27
N ILE A 106 -2.85 21.42 0.01
CA ILE A 106 -3.09 22.76 -0.50
C ILE A 106 -3.90 23.51 0.56
N SER A 107 -3.33 24.58 1.09
CA SER A 107 -4.08 25.54 1.89
C SER A 107 -4.66 26.61 0.97
N LEU A 108 -5.98 26.61 0.82
CA LEU A 108 -6.65 27.48 -0.15
C LEU A 108 -6.66 28.95 0.24
N THR A 109 -6.69 29.24 1.54
CA THR A 109 -6.80 30.62 2.04
C THR A 109 -5.57 31.07 2.80
N MET A 110 -4.91 30.16 3.51
CA MET A 110 -3.91 30.46 4.55
C MET A 110 -4.34 31.54 5.58
N LYS A 111 -5.59 32.01 5.53
CA LYS A 111 -6.15 33.01 6.44
C LYS A 111 -6.40 32.33 7.78
N CYS A 112 -5.72 32.78 8.80
CA CYS A 112 -5.88 32.31 10.17
C CYS A 112 -5.96 33.55 11.08
N ASN A 113 -7.01 33.65 11.90
CA ASN A 113 -7.18 34.71 12.89
C ASN A 113 -6.60 34.33 14.27
N LEU A 114 -5.93 33.18 14.36
CA LEU A 114 -5.30 32.69 15.59
C LEU A 114 -3.87 33.22 15.70
N LYS A 115 -3.41 33.39 16.94
CA LYS A 115 -2.04 33.78 17.29
C LYS A 115 -1.34 32.61 17.99
N CYS A 116 -1.08 31.54 17.24
CA CYS A 116 -0.42 30.36 17.78
C CYS A 116 1.04 30.67 18.15
N TYR A 117 1.49 30.19 19.31
CA TYR A 117 2.90 30.30 19.73
C TYR A 117 3.84 29.45 18.84
N GLY A 118 3.33 28.29 18.39
CA GLY A 118 4.07 27.25 17.67
C GLY A 118 3.49 25.89 18.02
#